data_AF-A0A5N6N3L4-F1
#
_entry.id   AF-A0A5N6N3L4-F1
#
_cell.length_a   1.000
_cell.length_b   1.000
_cell.length_c   1.000
_cell.angle_alpha   90.00
_cell.angle_beta   90.00
_cell.angle_gamma   90.00
#
_symmetry.space_group_name_H-M   'P 1'
#
loop_
_entity.id
_entity.type
_entity.pdbx_description
1 polymer ?
#
loop_
_entity_poly.entity_id
_entity_poly.type
_entity_poly.pdbx_seq_one_letter_code
_entity_poly.pdbx_strand_id
1 'polypeptide(L)'
;MNDCDKLRLPDELSGVHDVFHVSNLKKCLVEVSLVIPVEEIQVGEQLPFTEEPLEIIDREVKQLKQSSIPIVKVRWNSERGPEFTCEREDHMKSKYPHLFAEKDIPDNNS
;
A
#
# COMPACT_ATOMS: atom_id res chain seq x y z
N MET A 1 -34.70 34.39 6.45
CA MET A 1 -33.57 35.34 6.43
C MET A 1 -32.34 34.53 6.81
N ASN A 2 -31.60 34.13 5.76
CA ASN A 2 -30.16 33.82 5.67
C ASN A 2 -29.66 32.65 6.55
N ASP A 3 -29.59 31.44 6.00
CA ASP A 3 -28.44 30.87 5.23
C ASP A 3 -27.60 30.00 6.16
N CYS A 4 -28.07 28.76 6.34
CA CYS A 4 -27.35 27.72 7.07
C CYS A 4 -26.45 26.99 6.07
N ASP A 5 -25.21 27.45 5.99
CA ASP A 5 -23.99 26.82 5.46
C ASP A 5 -24.17 25.52 4.68
N LYS A 6 -24.79 25.59 3.50
CA LYS A 6 -24.78 24.48 2.55
C LYS A 6 -23.48 24.55 1.76
N LEU A 7 -22.53 23.70 2.12
CA LEU A 7 -21.33 23.48 1.33
C LEU A 7 -21.76 22.96 -0.04
N ARG A 8 -21.56 23.77 -1.09
CA ARG A 8 -21.73 23.32 -2.47
C ARG A 8 -20.59 22.36 -2.78
N LEU A 9 -20.86 21.06 -2.69
CA LEU A 9 -19.94 20.05 -3.14
C LEU A 9 -19.78 20.15 -4.67
N PRO A 10 -18.57 19.96 -5.21
CA PRO A 10 -18.36 19.82 -6.65
C PRO A 10 -19.25 18.71 -7.22
N ASP A 11 -19.69 18.87 -8.48
CA ASP A 11 -20.59 17.92 -9.15
C ASP A 11 -20.03 16.49 -9.20
N GLU A 12 -18.69 16.36 -9.12
CA GLU A 12 -17.98 15.08 -9.03
C GLU A 12 -18.32 14.27 -7.77
N LEU A 13 -18.82 14.93 -6.72
CA LEU A 13 -19.18 14.32 -5.42
C LEU A 13 -20.69 14.20 -5.21
N SER A 14 -21.50 14.41 -6.26
CA SER A 14 -22.97 14.36 -6.21
C SER A 14 -23.56 13.00 -5.78
N GLY A 15 -22.77 11.93 -5.80
CA GLY A 15 -23.15 10.59 -5.32
C GLY A 15 -22.93 10.36 -3.82
N VAL A 16 -22.33 11.32 -3.11
CA VAL A 16 -22.07 11.24 -1.67
C VAL A 16 -23.22 11.91 -0.93
N HIS A 17 -23.92 11.16 -0.07
CA HIS A 17 -25.04 11.70 0.71
C HIS A 17 -24.62 12.94 1.52
N ASP A 18 -25.42 14.01 1.45
CA ASP A 18 -25.26 15.33 2.10
C ASP A 18 -25.44 15.29 3.64
N VAL A 19 -25.17 14.14 4.26
CA VAL A 19 -25.19 13.92 5.71
C VAL A 19 -23.77 13.53 6.13
N PHE A 20 -22.89 14.52 6.15
CA PHE A 20 -21.66 14.38 6.91
C PHE A 20 -22.01 14.33 8.40
N HIS A 21 -21.65 13.24 9.08
CA HIS A 21 -21.60 13.24 10.55
C HIS A 21 -20.52 14.24 10.98
N VAL A 22 -20.91 15.48 11.26
CA VAL A 22 -20.03 16.57 11.73
C VAL A 22 -19.33 16.22 13.06
N SER A 23 -19.77 15.15 13.73
CA SER A 23 -19.11 14.57 14.91
C SER A 23 -17.76 13.90 14.61
N ASN A 24 -17.47 13.53 13.35
CA ASN A 24 -16.15 12.98 12.98
C ASN A 24 -15.18 14.03 12.44
N LEU A 25 -15.67 15.21 12.02
CA LEU A 25 -14.80 16.30 11.54
C LEU A 25 -13.97 16.94 12.68
N LYS A 26 -14.42 16.81 13.93
CA LYS A 26 -13.74 17.37 15.12
C LYS A 26 -12.74 16.40 15.78
N LYS A 27 -12.39 15.29 15.13
CA LYS A 27 -11.28 14.40 15.55
C LYS A 27 -10.15 14.27 14.52
N CYS A 28 -10.13 15.11 13.49
CA CYS A 28 -9.07 15.09 12.46
C CYS A 28 -8.32 16.42 12.27
N LEU A 29 -8.40 17.37 13.22
CA LEU A 29 -7.68 18.64 13.12
C LEU A 29 -6.74 18.92 14.31
N VAL A 30 -6.42 17.90 15.10
CA VAL A 30 -5.48 18.00 16.24
C VAL A 30 -4.34 16.99 16.15
N GLU A 31 -4.11 16.38 14.98
CA GLU A 31 -2.92 15.52 14.79
C GLU A 31 -2.26 15.65 13.41
N VAL A 32 -2.53 16.76 12.70
CA VAL A 32 -1.71 17.19 11.56
C VAL A 32 -1.05 18.52 11.90
N SER A 33 -0.47 18.59 13.10
CA SER A 33 0.64 19.49 13.40
C SER A 33 1.83 18.73 13.97
N LEU A 34 1.94 17.44 13.67
CA LEU A 34 3.25 16.77 13.62
C LEU A 34 4.00 17.31 12.40
N VAL A 35 4.31 18.61 12.44
CA VAL A 35 5.50 19.10 11.77
C VAL A 35 6.62 18.45 12.57
N ILE A 36 7.03 17.26 12.14
CA ILE A 36 8.32 16.72 12.51
C ILE A 36 9.29 17.84 12.10
N PRO A 37 10.00 18.48 13.04
CA PRO A 37 11.08 19.37 12.65
C PRO A 37 11.97 18.54 11.72
N VAL A 38 12.34 19.08 10.56
CA VAL A 38 13.47 18.53 9.81
C VAL A 38 14.74 18.88 10.61
N GLU A 39 14.82 18.40 11.85
CA GLU A 39 16.08 17.96 12.39
C GLU A 39 16.55 16.94 11.38
N GLU A 40 17.62 17.31 10.68
CA GLU A 40 18.27 16.50 9.68
C GLU A 40 18.19 15.04 10.11
N ILE A 41 17.22 14.31 9.56
CA ILE A 41 17.36 12.88 9.47
C ILE A 41 18.54 12.80 8.53
N GLN A 42 19.74 12.75 9.10
CA GLN A 42 20.87 12.13 8.46
C GLN A 42 20.38 10.71 8.22
N VAL A 43 19.65 10.53 7.11
CA VAL A 43 19.53 9.28 6.41
C VAL A 43 20.97 9.01 6.08
N GLY A 44 21.65 8.34 7.02
CA GLY A 44 23.08 8.07 6.93
C GLY A 44 23.32 7.57 5.54
N GLU A 45 24.12 8.35 4.81
CA GLU A 45 24.69 8.05 3.50
C GLU A 45 23.95 6.93 2.77
N GLN A 46 22.94 7.25 1.95
CA GLN A 46 22.32 6.33 0.97
C GLN A 46 22.91 4.92 1.02
N LEU A 47 22.57 4.14 2.05
CA LEU A 47 23.08 2.78 2.12
C LEU A 47 22.41 2.15 0.90
N PRO A 48 23.15 1.59 -0.07
CA PRO A 48 22.56 0.86 -1.16
C PRO A 48 22.04 -0.45 -0.57
N PHE A 49 21.01 -0.35 0.27
CA PHE A 49 20.27 -1.47 0.78
C PHE A 49 19.49 -2.00 -0.40
N THR A 50 20.20 -2.84 -1.15
CA THR A 50 19.65 -3.54 -2.30
C THR A 50 18.89 -4.71 -1.68
N GLU A 51 17.69 -4.42 -1.15
CA GLU A 51 16.74 -5.47 -0.76
C GLU A 51 16.41 -6.26 -2.02
N GLU A 52 17.10 -7.37 -2.21
CA GLU A 52 16.85 -8.29 -3.30
C GLU A 52 15.72 -9.24 -2.88
N PRO A 53 14.61 -9.31 -3.64
CA PRO A 53 13.55 -10.25 -3.32
C PRO A 53 14.05 -11.66 -3.63
N LEU A 54 13.99 -12.53 -2.63
CA LEU A 54 14.46 -13.91 -2.74
C LEU A 54 13.41 -14.81 -3.39
N GLU A 55 12.17 -14.73 -2.90
CA GLU A 55 11.10 -15.59 -3.38
C GLU A 55 9.72 -15.03 -3.01
N ILE A 56 8.70 -15.56 -3.70
CA ILE A 56 7.30 -15.33 -3.36
C ILE A 56 6.84 -16.49 -2.48
N ILE A 57 6.60 -16.18 -1.20
CA ILE A 57 6.22 -17.14 -0.17
C ILE A 57 4.73 -17.48 -0.27
N ASP A 58 3.91 -16.52 -0.66
CA ASP A 58 2.47 -16.69 -0.71
C ASP A 58 1.81 -15.76 -1.73
N ARG A 59 0.59 -16.09 -2.15
CA ARG A 59 -0.24 -15.28 -3.04
C ARG A 59 -1.68 -15.24 -2.53
N GLU A 60 -2.19 -14.04 -2.32
CA GLU A 60 -3.55 -13.78 -1.86
C GLU A 60 -4.25 -12.81 -2.81
N VAL A 61 -5.57 -12.93 -2.97
CA VAL A 61 -6.37 -11.95 -3.71
C VAL A 61 -7.25 -11.17 -2.74
N LYS A 62 -6.99 -9.87 -2.62
CA LYS A 62 -7.82 -8.98 -1.81
C LYS A 62 -9.05 -8.55 -2.59
N GLN A 63 -10.23 -8.92 -2.09
CA GLN A 63 -11.51 -8.51 -2.65
C GLN A 63 -11.91 -7.13 -2.11
N LEU A 64 -12.18 -6.21 -3.01
CA LEU A 64 -12.77 -4.90 -2.75
C LEU A 64 -14.22 -4.88 -3.25
N LYS A 65 -14.98 -3.83 -2.93
CA LYS A 65 -16.40 -3.73 -3.29
C LYS A 65 -16.67 -3.84 -4.80
N GLN A 66 -15.71 -3.45 -5.64
CA GLN A 66 -15.86 -3.39 -7.10
C GLN A 66 -14.69 -4.01 -7.87
N SER A 67 -13.68 -4.55 -7.19
CA SER A 67 -12.47 -5.06 -7.84
C SER A 67 -11.77 -6.09 -6.98
N SER A 68 -10.81 -6.79 -7.58
CA SER A 68 -9.93 -7.72 -6.88
C SER A 68 -8.48 -7.33 -7.18
N ILE A 69 -7.61 -7.43 -6.18
CA ILE A 69 -6.20 -7.08 -6.30
C ILE A 69 -5.36 -8.28 -5.84
N PRO A 70 -4.62 -8.93 -6.76
CA PRO A 70 -3.64 -9.94 -6.40
C PRO A 70 -2.45 -9.32 -5.65
N ILE A 71 -2.14 -9.87 -4.48
CA ILE A 71 -1.06 -9.49 -3.59
C ILE A 71 -0.16 -10.70 -3.40
N VAL A 72 1.15 -10.50 -3.46
CA VAL A 72 2.16 -11.53 -3.22
C VAL A 72 2.93 -11.20 -1.95
N LYS A 73 3.18 -12.21 -1.13
CA LYS A 73 4.07 -12.09 0.02
C LYS A 73 5.48 -12.39 -0.43
N VAL A 74 6.37 -11.42 -0.30
CA VAL A 74 7.75 -11.48 -0.78
C VAL A 74 8.69 -11.62 0.40
N ARG A 75 9.64 -12.55 0.32
CA ARG A 75 10.76 -12.63 1.27
C ARG A 75 11.94 -11.85 0.70
N TRP A 76 12.52 -10.96 1.49
CA TRP A 76 13.64 -10.12 1.09
C TRP A 76 14.95 -10.63 1.69
N ASN A 77 16.05 -10.44 0.95
CA ASN A 77 17.40 -10.68 1.44
C ASN A 77 17.88 -9.47 2.25
N SER A 78 17.51 -9.43 3.54
CA SER A 78 17.94 -8.39 4.46
C SER A 78 19.04 -8.90 5.39
N GLU A 79 20.12 -8.12 5.52
CA GLU A 79 21.21 -8.39 6.48
C GLU A 79 20.72 -8.39 7.93
N ARG A 80 19.58 -7.75 8.21
CA ARG A 80 18.97 -7.67 9.54
C ARG A 80 18.07 -8.87 9.87
N GLY A 81 17.94 -9.82 8.93
CA GLY A 81 17.13 -11.02 9.06
C GLY A 81 16.03 -11.11 8.00
N PRO A 82 15.24 -12.19 7.98
CA PRO A 82 14.18 -12.35 6.99
C PRO A 82 13.11 -11.27 7.13
N GLU A 83 12.99 -10.43 6.10
CA GLU A 83 11.92 -9.44 6.00
C GLU A 83 10.84 -9.92 5.04
N PHE A 84 9.59 -9.62 5.38
CA PHE A 84 8.43 -10.01 4.58
C PHE A 84 7.54 -8.81 4.33
N THR A 85 7.28 -8.53 3.06
CA THR A 85 6.30 -7.51 2.66
C THR A 85 5.23 -8.10 1.77
N CYS A 86 4.07 -7.43 1.73
CA CYS A 86 2.96 -7.79 0.86
C CYS A 86 2.87 -6.76 -0.26
N GLU A 87 3.31 -7.15 -1.46
CA GLU A 87 3.37 -6.28 -2.63
C GLU A 87 2.29 -6.65 -3.65
N ARG A 88 1.94 -5.73 -4.54
CA ARG A 88 1.04 -6.05 -5.65
C ARG A 88 1.74 -6.95 -6.65
N GLU A 89 1.02 -7.95 -7.16
CA GLU A 89 1.57 -8.92 -8.09
C GLU A 89 2.03 -8.30 -9.41
N ASP A 90 1.30 -7.29 -9.92
CA ASP A 90 1.62 -6.59 -11.17
C ASP A 90 2.96 -5.85 -11.09
N HIS A 91 3.20 -5.15 -9.99
CA HIS A 91 4.48 -4.49 -9.72
C HIS A 91 5.61 -5.52 -9.64
N MET A 92 5.44 -6.59 -8.86
CA MET A 92 6.47 -7.61 -8.70
C MET A 92 6.78 -8.32 -10.03
N LYS A 93 5.78 -8.60 -10.87
CA LYS A 93 6.00 -9.18 -12.20
C LYS A 93 6.79 -8.26 -13.13
N SER A 94 6.53 -6.96 -13.07
CA SER A 94 7.23 -5.97 -13.88
C SER A 94 8.69 -5.83 -13.47
N LYS A 95 8.95 -5.74 -12.16
CA LYS A 95 10.29 -5.46 -11.62
C LYS A 95 11.16 -6.72 -11.47
N TYR A 96 10.54 -7.86 -11.14
CA TYR A 96 11.23 -9.12 -10.84
C TYR A 96 10.52 -10.31 -11.53
N PRO A 97 10.47 -10.34 -12.87
CA PRO A 97 9.76 -11.39 -13.61
C PRO A 97 10.30 -12.80 -13.34
N HIS A 98 11.58 -12.93 -12.99
CA HIS A 98 12.22 -14.21 -12.69
C HIS A 98 11.60 -14.93 -11.48
N LEU A 99 11.05 -14.21 -10.49
CA LEU A 99 10.37 -14.79 -9.31
C LEU A 99 9.06 -15.50 -9.67
N PHE A 100 8.55 -15.29 -10.89
CA PHE A 100 7.30 -15.87 -11.37
C PHE A 100 7.51 -17.00 -12.39
N ALA A 101 8.74 -17.25 -12.82
CA ALA A 101 9.06 -18.21 -13.89
C ALA A 101 9.20 -19.66 -13.39
N GLU A 102 9.33 -19.88 -12.08
CA GLU A 102 9.76 -21.17 -11.51
C GLU A 102 8.57 -22.02 -11.02
N LYS A 103 7.74 -22.53 -11.93
CA LYS A 103 6.69 -23.50 -11.59
C LYS A 103 6.40 -24.61 -12.62
N ASP A 104 7.39 -24.97 -13.43
CA ASP A 104 7.36 -26.20 -14.22
C ASP A 104 8.48 -27.16 -13.73
N ILE A 105 8.33 -27.70 -12.51
CA ILE A 105 9.00 -28.96 -12.18
C ILE A 105 8.10 -30.04 -12.80
N PRO A 106 8.55 -30.81 -13.82
CA PRO A 106 7.76 -31.93 -14.30
C PRO A 106 7.69 -32.96 -13.17
N ASP A 107 6.47 -33.25 -12.71
CA ASP A 107 6.18 -34.37 -11.82
C ASP A 107 6.70 -35.66 -12.46
N ASN A 108 7.92 -36.06 -12.07
CA ASN A 108 8.46 -37.37 -12.41
C ASN A 108 7.91 -38.38 -11.40
N ASN A 109 6.65 -38.76 -11.58
CA ASN A 109 6.09 -39.96 -10.98
C ASN A 109 6.08 -41.05 -12.06
N SER A 110 7.19 -41.78 -12.13
CA SER A 110 7.31 -43.06 -12.82
C SER A 110 6.50 -44.17 -12.14
#